data_AF-A0A7X3WF05-F1
#
_entry.id   AF-A0A7X3WF05-F1
#
_cell.length_a   1.000
_cell.length_b   1.000
_cell.length_c   1.000
_cell.angle_alpha   90.00
_cell.angle_beta   90.00
_cell.angle_gamma   90.00
#
_symmetry.space_group_name_H-M   'P 1'
#
loop_
_entity.id
_entity.type
_entity.pdbx_description
1 polymer ?
#
loop_
_entity_poly.entity_id
_entity_poly.type
_entity_poly.pdbx_seq_one_letter_code
_entity_poly.pdbx_strand_id
1 'polypeptide(L)'
;MKLAEDQQVIEALKQILKNYDYLEYDETWSVLDELRIKVIDLNAKRNLQVIAEIHRRLQGTTNRKFSYLHGGQYTDTDNFNEVWTDFTFTEKNTKREHTSVRTYVCKKKAR
;
A
#
# COMPACT_ATOMS: atom_id res chain seq x y z
N MET A 1 -16.91 11.39 -0.85
CA MET A 1 -16.72 10.50 -2.01
C MET A 1 -15.77 9.42 -1.55
N LYS A 2 -16.07 8.14 -1.78
CA LYS A 2 -15.24 7.02 -1.32
C LYS A 2 -14.03 6.88 -2.23
N LEU A 3 -12.88 6.54 -1.67
CA LEU A 3 -11.59 6.54 -2.38
C LEU A 3 -11.53 5.47 -3.49
N ALA A 4 -12.02 4.27 -3.21
CA ALA A 4 -12.08 3.16 -4.18
C ALA A 4 -13.23 3.29 -5.21
N GLU A 5 -14.04 4.35 -5.12
CA GLU A 5 -15.03 4.73 -6.14
C GLU A 5 -14.60 6.01 -6.89
N ASP A 6 -13.48 6.61 -6.50
CA ASP A 6 -12.98 7.84 -7.10
C ASP A 6 -12.18 7.53 -8.36
N GLN A 7 -12.88 7.54 -9.50
CA GLN A 7 -12.32 7.23 -10.81
C GLN A 7 -11.04 8.02 -11.10
N GLN A 8 -11.00 9.29 -10.71
CA GLN A 8 -9.84 10.16 -10.94
C GLN A 8 -8.61 9.66 -10.17
N VAL A 9 -8.79 9.26 -8.91
CA VAL A 9 -7.69 8.73 -8.09
C VAL A 9 -7.25 7.35 -8.58
N ILE A 10 -8.20 6.48 -8.94
CA ILE A 10 -7.90 5.13 -9.45
C ILE A 10 -7.14 5.21 -10.76
N GLU A 11 -7.57 6.06 -11.70
CA GLU A 11 -6.87 6.27 -12.96
C GLU A 11 -5.49 6.86 -12.74
N ALA A 12 -5.35 7.86 -11.86
CA ALA A 12 -4.05 8.41 -11.49
C ALA A 12 -3.11 7.32 -10.95
N LEU A 13 -3.61 6.45 -10.07
CA LEU A 13 -2.85 5.33 -9.54
C LEU A 13 -2.45 4.35 -10.64
N LYS A 14 -3.39 3.89 -11.48
CA LYS A 14 -3.12 2.99 -12.60
C LYS A 14 -2.06 3.56 -13.56
N GLN A 15 -2.11 4.86 -13.86
CA GLN A 15 -1.09 5.51 -14.71
C GLN A 15 0.29 5.55 -14.05
N ILE A 16 0.37 5.76 -12.74
CA ILE A 16 1.65 5.70 -12.01
C ILE A 16 2.21 4.27 -12.06
N LEU A 17 1.37 3.25 -11.84
CA LEU A 17 1.77 1.84 -11.81
C LEU A 17 2.30 1.32 -13.14
N LYS A 18 1.96 1.92 -14.29
CA LYS A 18 2.53 1.55 -15.59
C LYS A 18 4.06 1.63 -15.66
N ASN A 19 4.70 2.38 -14.75
CA ASN A 19 6.17 2.44 -14.66
C ASN A 19 6.79 1.24 -13.92
N TYR A 20 5.96 0.34 -13.37
CA TYR A 20 6.37 -0.79 -12.55
C TYR A 20 5.64 -2.04 -13.04
N ASP A 21 6.31 -2.83 -13.88
CA ASP A 21 5.79 -4.05 -14.52
C ASP A 21 5.45 -5.18 -13.54
N TYR A 22 5.90 -5.09 -12.29
CA TYR A 22 5.62 -6.03 -11.23
C TYR A 22 4.50 -5.60 -10.26
N LEU A 23 3.83 -4.46 -10.52
CA LEU A 23 2.78 -3.91 -9.66
C LEU A 23 1.45 -3.73 -10.38
N GLU A 24 0.37 -4.07 -9.69
CA GLU A 24 -0.99 -3.91 -10.22
C GLU A 24 -1.95 -3.39 -9.15
N TYR A 25 -2.88 -2.52 -9.55
CA TYR A 25 -3.98 -2.09 -8.69
C TYR A 25 -4.94 -3.27 -8.45
N ASP A 26 -5.19 -3.59 -7.19
CA ASP A 26 -6.05 -4.71 -6.80
C ASP A 26 -7.47 -4.22 -6.56
N GLU A 27 -8.29 -4.23 -7.61
CA GLU A 27 -9.71 -3.85 -7.55
C GLU A 27 -10.54 -4.74 -6.62
N THR A 28 -10.15 -6.01 -6.46
CA THR A 28 -10.91 -6.99 -5.66
C THR A 28 -10.80 -6.70 -4.17
N TRP A 29 -9.62 -6.26 -3.74
CA TRP A 29 -9.31 -6.01 -2.33
C TRP A 29 -9.25 -4.53 -1.96
N SER A 30 -9.43 -3.63 -2.92
CA SER A 30 -9.59 -2.20 -2.66
C SER A 30 -10.99 -1.94 -2.12
N VAL A 31 -11.07 -1.63 -0.83
CA VAL A 31 -12.33 -1.31 -0.15
C VAL A 31 -12.54 0.20 -0.10
N LEU A 32 -13.76 0.64 0.20
CA LEU A 32 -14.24 2.03 0.14
C LEU A 32 -13.22 3.14 0.44
N ASP A 33 -12.42 3.02 1.49
CA ASP A 33 -11.47 4.05 1.93
C ASP A 33 -9.99 3.72 1.60
N GLU A 34 -9.73 2.62 0.90
CA GLU A 34 -8.40 2.03 0.72
C GLU A 34 -8.13 1.62 -0.73
N LEU A 35 -6.99 2.04 -1.28
CA LEU A 35 -6.49 1.59 -2.58
C LEU A 35 -5.40 0.57 -2.35
N ARG A 36 -5.61 -0.67 -2.79
CA ARG A 36 -4.64 -1.75 -2.62
C ARG A 36 -3.87 -1.99 -3.92
N ILE A 37 -2.58 -2.25 -3.77
CA ILE A 37 -1.67 -2.57 -4.86
C ILE A 37 -0.99 -3.86 -4.49
N LYS A 38 -1.04 -4.83 -5.41
CA LYS A 38 -0.43 -6.15 -5.24
C LYS A 38 0.83 -6.26 -6.10
N VAL A 39 1.78 -7.05 -5.62
CA VAL A 39 2.92 -7.49 -6.42
C VAL A 39 2.49 -8.69 -7.27
N ILE A 40 2.63 -8.57 -8.59
CA ILE A 40 2.29 -9.64 -9.54
C ILE A 40 3.51 -10.47 -9.95
N ASP A 41 4.73 -9.95 -9.78
CA ASP A 41 5.98 -10.70 -9.96
C ASP A 41 6.86 -10.63 -8.70
N LEU A 42 6.97 -11.76 -8.01
CA LEU A 42 7.77 -11.89 -6.79
C LEU A 42 9.28 -11.97 -7.04
N ASN A 43 9.71 -12.22 -8.29
CA ASN A 43 11.12 -12.27 -8.67
C ASN A 43 11.68 -10.90 -9.08
N ALA A 44 10.82 -9.89 -9.22
CA ALA A 44 11.23 -8.54 -9.57
C ALA A 44 12.12 -7.92 -8.48
N LYS A 45 13.06 -7.08 -8.90
CA LYS A 45 13.90 -6.29 -7.98
C LYS A 45 13.05 -5.21 -7.33
N ARG A 46 12.55 -5.49 -6.14
CA ARG A 46 11.69 -4.61 -5.35
C ARG A 46 12.52 -3.72 -4.43
N ASN A 47 12.02 -2.51 -4.18
CA ASN A 47 12.59 -1.59 -3.22
C ASN A 47 11.46 -0.78 -2.56
N LEU A 48 11.45 -0.66 -1.23
CA LEU A 48 10.47 0.17 -0.51
C LEU A 48 10.48 1.64 -0.93
N GLN A 49 11.59 2.16 -1.48
CA GLN A 49 11.64 3.50 -2.06
C GLN A 49 10.63 3.68 -3.20
N VAL A 50 10.30 2.62 -3.94
CA VAL A 50 9.25 2.66 -4.97
C VAL A 50 7.90 2.98 -4.37
N ILE A 51 7.57 2.44 -3.19
CA ILE A 51 6.31 2.73 -2.50
C ILE A 51 6.25 4.22 -2.13
N ALA A 52 7.34 4.76 -1.59
CA ALA A 52 7.44 6.18 -1.26
C ALA A 52 7.35 7.08 -2.51
N GLU A 53 7.88 6.63 -3.64
CA GLU A 53 7.76 7.33 -4.91
C GLU A 53 6.31 7.33 -5.44
N ILE A 54 5.65 6.18 -5.46
CA ILE A 54 4.24 6.04 -5.87
C ILE A 54 3.37 6.92 -4.97
N HIS A 55 3.61 6.89 -3.66
CA HIS A 55 2.92 7.74 -2.68
C HIS A 55 3.04 9.22 -3.02
N ARG A 56 4.27 9.71 -3.22
CA ARG A 56 4.55 11.11 -3.55
C ARG A 56 3.89 11.53 -4.87
N ARG A 57 3.99 10.68 -5.90
CA ARG A 57 3.38 10.93 -7.21
C ARG A 57 1.85 10.97 -7.11
N LEU A 58 1.24 10.03 -6.38
CA LEU A 58 -0.21 9.97 -6.22
C LEU A 58 -0.74 11.22 -5.50
N GLN A 59 -0.06 11.67 -4.42
CA GLN A 59 -0.40 12.92 -3.74
C GLN A 59 -0.27 14.13 -4.67
N GLY A 60 0.81 14.21 -5.45
CA GLY A 60 1.03 15.31 -6.38
C GLY A 60 -0.03 15.37 -7.50
N THR A 61 -0.38 14.22 -8.08
CA THR A 61 -1.35 14.13 -9.19
C THR A 61 -2.77 14.42 -8.74
N THR A 62 -3.17 13.96 -7.55
CA THR A 62 -4.55 14.07 -7.06
C THR A 62 -4.77 15.26 -6.13
N ASN A 63 -3.69 15.92 -5.70
CA ASN A 63 -3.68 16.94 -4.65
C ASN A 63 -4.36 16.49 -3.33
N ARG A 64 -4.31 15.18 -3.04
CA ARG A 64 -4.84 14.56 -1.82
C ARG A 64 -3.71 14.05 -0.94
N LYS A 65 -3.96 13.98 0.37
CA LYS A 65 -3.00 13.42 1.31
C LYS A 65 -3.32 11.95 1.54
N PHE A 66 -2.30 11.10 1.50
CA PHE A 66 -2.45 9.66 1.74
C PHE A 66 -1.54 9.20 2.88
N SER A 67 -1.98 8.21 3.64
CA SER A 67 -1.13 7.28 4.38
C SER A 67 -0.84 6.08 3.51
N TYR A 68 0.24 5.36 3.77
CA TYR A 68 0.42 4.03 3.21
C TYR A 68 0.84 3.02 4.28
N LEU A 69 0.45 1.78 4.05
CA LEU A 69 0.86 0.61 4.80
C LEU A 69 1.36 -0.43 3.82
N HIS A 70 2.41 -1.16 4.17
CA HIS A 70 2.94 -2.26 3.38
C HIS A 70 2.67 -3.58 4.12
N GLY A 71 2.28 -4.60 3.37
CA GLY A 71 1.92 -5.93 3.86
C GLY A 71 2.70 -7.03 3.16
N GLY A 72 2.82 -8.16 3.84
CA GLY A 72 3.20 -9.40 3.20
C GLY A 72 3.58 -10.52 4.16
N GLN A 73 3.68 -11.71 3.60
CA GLN A 73 4.20 -12.88 4.30
C GLN A 73 5.70 -12.92 4.11
N TYR A 74 6.42 -12.42 5.11
CA TYR A 74 7.88 -12.51 5.17
C TYR A 74 8.29 -13.23 6.45
N THR A 75 9.42 -13.93 6.36
CA THR A 75 10.09 -14.58 7.47
C THR A 75 11.10 -13.64 8.11
N ASP A 76 11.54 -13.94 9.34
CA ASP A 76 12.51 -13.11 10.08
C ASP A 76 13.88 -12.96 9.37
N THR A 77 14.16 -13.80 8.36
CA THR A 77 15.41 -13.77 7.57
C THR A 77 15.31 -12.97 6.29
N ASP A 78 14.10 -12.54 5.91
CA ASP A 78 13.89 -11.88 4.64
C ASP A 78 14.26 -10.39 4.68
N ASN A 79 14.91 -9.90 3.63
CA ASN A 79 15.18 -8.48 3.46
C ASN A 79 13.88 -7.75 3.17
N PHE A 80 13.33 -7.08 4.18
CA PHE A 80 12.06 -6.36 4.08
C PHE A 80 11.99 -5.36 2.92
N ASN A 81 13.14 -4.84 2.47
CA ASN A 81 13.21 -3.97 1.28
C ASN A 81 12.78 -4.66 -0.02
N GLU A 82 12.81 -5.99 -0.06
CA GLU A 82 12.74 -6.81 -1.27
C GLU A 82 11.61 -7.86 -1.24
N VAL A 83 10.83 -8.01 -0.16
CA VAL A 83 9.89 -9.15 -0.01
C VAL A 83 8.42 -8.81 0.24
N TRP A 84 8.04 -7.53 0.34
CA TRP A 84 6.64 -7.13 0.51
C TRP A 84 5.77 -7.62 -0.66
N THR A 85 4.53 -8.04 -0.37
CA THR A 85 3.62 -8.63 -1.37
C THR A 85 2.49 -7.70 -1.77
N ASP A 86 2.18 -6.72 -0.91
CA ASP A 86 1.13 -5.75 -1.15
C ASP A 86 1.37 -4.46 -0.38
N PHE A 87 0.71 -3.39 -0.80
CA PHE A 87 0.65 -2.14 -0.05
C PHE A 87 -0.66 -1.41 -0.33
N THR A 88 -1.07 -0.62 0.65
CA THR A 88 -2.37 0.03 0.68
C THR A 88 -2.20 1.53 0.89
N PHE A 89 -2.94 2.34 0.14
CA PHE A 89 -3.09 3.78 0.36
C PHE A 89 -4.44 4.10 1.00
N THR A 90 -4.43 4.92 2.04
CA THR A 90 -5.64 5.41 2.71
C THR A 90 -5.62 6.92 2.70
N GLU A 91 -6.72 7.58 2.31
CA GLU A 91 -6.78 9.04 2.30
C GLU A 91 -6.72 9.61 3.73
N LYS A 92 -5.76 10.50 3.98
CA LYS A 92 -5.70 11.32 5.21
C LYS A 92 -6.69 12.48 5.08
N ASN A 93 -7.98 12.18 5.17
CA ASN A 93 -8.99 13.19 5.40
C ASN A 93 -9.45 13.17 6.86
N THR A 94 -9.47 14.36 7.44
CA THR A 94 -9.55 14.72 8.86
C THR A 94 -10.69 14.09 9.65
N LYS A 95 -10.40 13.69 10.91
CA LYS A 95 -11.29 13.04 11.92
C LYS A 95 -11.62 11.56 11.66
N ARG A 96 -10.68 10.67 11.98
CA ARG A 96 -11.04 9.40 12.63
C ARG A 96 -10.28 9.33 13.94
N GLU A 97 -11.07 9.29 15.00
CA GLU A 97 -10.65 9.11 16.39
C GLU A 97 -9.65 7.96 16.49
N HIS A 98 -8.70 8.11 17.42
CA HIS A 98 -7.86 7.03 17.96
C HIS A 98 -8.64 5.71 18.01
N THR A 99 -8.43 4.85 17.02
CA THR A 99 -8.77 3.43 17.16
C THR A 99 -7.45 2.72 17.28
N SER A 100 -7.12 2.41 18.53
CA SER A 100 -5.93 1.72 19.00
C SER A 100 -5.51 0.61 18.03
N VAL A 101 -4.33 0.76 17.43
CA VAL A 101 -3.65 -0.35 16.77
C VAL A 101 -3.42 -1.41 17.83
N ARG A 102 -4.14 -2.54 17.73
CA ARG A 102 -3.84 -3.75 18.49
C ARG A 102 -2.45 -4.19 18.06
N THR A 103 -1.46 -3.90 18.90
CA THR A 103 -0.14 -4.52 18.84
C THR A 103 -0.33 -6.02 18.94
N TYR A 104 -0.08 -6.74 17.85
CA TYR A 104 0.17 -8.18 17.92
C TYR A 104 1.51 -8.37 18.61
N VAL A 105 1.48 -8.50 19.93
CA VAL A 105 2.62 -9.01 20.70
C VAL A 105 2.78 -10.46 20.28
N CYS A 106 3.74 -10.73 19.40
CA CYS A 106 4.24 -12.05 19.15
C CYS A 106 4.87 -12.55 20.46
N LYS A 107 4.07 -13.21 21.32
CA LYS A 107 4.60 -13.85 22.52
C LYS A 107 5.50 -15.00 22.06
N LYS A 108 6.81 -14.75 22.03
CA LYS A 108 7.82 -15.81 22.05
C LYS A 108 7.49 -16.75 23.21
N LYS A 109 7.10 -17.97 22.87
CA LYS A 109 6.98 -19.09 23.80
C LYS A 109 8.41 -19.49 24.18
N ALA A 110 8.93 -18.94 25.27
CA ALA A 110 10.12 -19.47 25.91
C ALA A 110 9.71 -20.71 26.72
N ARG A 111 10.55 -21.73 26.62
CA ARG A 111 10.38 -23.12 27.07
C ARG A 111 9.96 -23.28 28.52
#